data_AF-S3IZD6-F1
#
_entry.id   AF-S3IZD6-F1
#
_cell.length_a   1.000
_cell.length_b   1.000
_cell.length_c   1.000
_cell.angle_alpha   90.00
_cell.angle_beta   90.00
_cell.angle_gamma   90.00
#
_symmetry.space_group_name_H-M   'P 1'
#
loop_
_entity.id
_entity.type
_entity.pdbx_description
1 polymer ?
#
loop_
_entity_poly.entity_id
_entity_poly.type
_entity_poly.pdbx_seq_one_letter_code
_entity_poly.pdbx_strand_id
1 'polypeptide(L)'
;MAEQGLDFFFLTEHNLSHACLPRHDSVLLLPGIEVTADKGHLNVHGPAATLNMYNADYSSRGLITQGIALKRPESVLSVNHAMLHPWSWLYDDMPLAEIDVLEVLNDPTWKTAATCNEQVVEIFTTLWNAGHRIYAVGGSDCHMQPHERYPQATEPSIYGDPSTYVYASALSGEAILAAIKKGHSYFERRCGLNFSLNNGDLLPGQAADGKTAILTVAVRDDEQSYRLQVVSEKGIQAEYPLSSAPQDIRCDMAQHAWVRWDIRRSNGTLEGMINPIYCADHPLFKAPVGKTWGDVTAHLSFPRGADDE
;
A
#
# COMPACT_ATOMS: atom_id res chain seq x y z
N MET A 1 -10.72 -15.67 -5.08
CA MET A 1 -9.24 -15.66 -5.23
C MET A 1 -8.81 -16.25 -6.57
N ALA A 2 -8.94 -17.56 -6.80
CA ALA A 2 -8.51 -18.18 -8.05
C ALA A 2 -9.25 -17.64 -9.29
N GLU A 3 -10.58 -17.50 -9.20
CA GLU A 3 -11.39 -16.85 -10.26
C GLU A 3 -11.03 -15.38 -10.49
N GLN A 4 -10.40 -14.73 -9.50
CA GLN A 4 -9.91 -13.35 -9.58
C GLN A 4 -8.46 -13.28 -10.09
N GLY A 5 -7.83 -14.43 -10.41
CA GLY A 5 -6.47 -14.48 -10.95
C GLY A 5 -5.35 -14.19 -9.94
N LEU A 6 -5.62 -14.29 -8.63
CA LEU A 6 -4.60 -14.04 -7.60
C LEU A 6 -3.59 -15.19 -7.53
N ASP A 7 -2.30 -14.88 -7.58
CA ASP A 7 -1.22 -15.87 -7.38
C ASP A 7 -1.02 -16.22 -5.90
N PHE A 8 -1.24 -15.26 -5.00
CA PHE A 8 -1.12 -15.43 -3.55
C PHE A 8 -2.18 -14.61 -2.81
N PHE A 9 -2.40 -14.97 -1.54
CA PHE A 9 -3.36 -14.27 -0.68
C PHE A 9 -2.93 -14.36 0.79
N PHE A 10 -2.88 -13.23 1.50
CA PHE A 10 -2.68 -13.20 2.94
C PHE A 10 -4.04 -13.28 3.64
N LEU A 11 -4.24 -14.27 4.52
CA LEU A 11 -5.43 -14.32 5.38
C LEU A 11 -5.15 -13.47 6.62
N THR A 12 -5.85 -12.35 6.78
CA THR A 12 -5.63 -11.36 7.85
C THR A 12 -6.86 -11.23 8.74
N GLU A 13 -7.22 -12.31 9.43
CA GLU A 13 -8.35 -12.27 10.38
C GLU A 13 -8.09 -11.29 11.53
N HIS A 14 -9.16 -10.69 12.04
CA HIS A 14 -9.07 -9.78 13.19
C HIS A 14 -8.58 -10.51 14.44
N ASN A 15 -7.38 -10.11 14.90
CA ASN A 15 -6.75 -10.54 16.14
C ASN A 15 -6.55 -12.07 16.30
N LEU A 16 -6.66 -12.83 15.21
CA LEU A 16 -6.57 -14.29 15.19
C LEU A 16 -5.67 -14.75 14.06
N SER A 17 -5.02 -15.90 14.25
CA SER A 17 -4.29 -16.57 13.18
C SER A 17 -4.76 -18.01 13.03
N HIS A 18 -4.79 -18.47 11.78
CA HIS A 18 -5.12 -19.85 11.44
C HIS A 18 -3.98 -20.78 11.86
N ALA A 19 -4.30 -21.85 12.60
CA ALA A 19 -3.30 -22.86 12.98
C ALA A 19 -2.74 -23.63 11.77
N CYS A 20 -3.51 -23.72 10.69
CA CYS A 20 -3.12 -24.30 9.41
C CYS A 20 -3.86 -23.57 8.30
N LEU A 21 -3.15 -23.20 7.24
CA LEU A 21 -3.77 -22.57 6.07
C LEU A 21 -4.27 -23.65 5.09
N PRO A 22 -5.37 -23.39 4.37
CA PRO A 22 -5.81 -24.27 3.31
C PRO A 22 -4.70 -24.43 2.25
N ARG A 23 -4.64 -25.60 1.62
CA ARG A 23 -3.87 -25.76 0.39
C ARG A 23 -4.79 -25.51 -0.79
N HIS A 24 -4.29 -24.77 -1.78
CA HIS A 24 -5.00 -24.49 -3.02
C HIS A 24 -4.06 -24.74 -4.19
N ASP A 25 -4.58 -25.26 -5.30
CA ASP A 25 -3.75 -25.70 -6.43
C ASP A 25 -3.12 -24.55 -7.20
N SER A 26 -3.78 -23.38 -7.23
CA SER A 26 -3.36 -22.22 -8.01
C SER A 26 -3.12 -20.94 -7.22
N VAL A 27 -3.32 -20.95 -5.89
CA VAL A 27 -3.18 -19.75 -5.05
C VAL A 27 -2.35 -20.09 -3.82
N LEU A 28 -1.26 -19.36 -3.60
CA LEU A 28 -0.46 -19.50 -2.40
C LEU A 28 -1.12 -18.75 -1.23
N LEU A 29 -1.66 -19.49 -0.26
CA LEU A 29 -2.19 -18.89 0.96
C LEU A 29 -1.06 -18.63 1.95
N LEU A 30 -0.99 -17.40 2.44
CA LEU A 30 0.06 -16.90 3.31
C LEU A 30 -0.51 -16.43 4.66
N PRO A 31 0.22 -16.62 5.76
CA PRO A 31 -0.27 -16.25 7.08
C PRO A 31 -0.19 -14.73 7.25
N GLY A 32 -1.27 -14.15 7.77
CA GLY A 32 -1.33 -12.78 8.24
C GLY A 32 -2.18 -12.70 9.49
N ILE A 33 -2.20 -11.51 10.08
CA ILE A 33 -3.14 -11.13 11.15
C ILE A 33 -3.40 -9.64 10.99
N GLU A 34 -4.67 -9.26 11.04
CA GLU A 34 -5.04 -7.85 11.24
C GLU A 34 -5.17 -7.61 12.73
N VAL A 35 -4.22 -6.87 13.29
CA VAL A 35 -4.27 -6.44 14.68
C VAL A 35 -5.20 -5.25 14.75
N THR A 36 -6.37 -5.49 15.34
CA THR A 36 -7.50 -4.57 15.36
C THR A 36 -7.69 -4.02 16.77
N ALA A 37 -7.60 -2.70 16.87
CA ALA A 37 -7.77 -1.92 18.09
C ALA A 37 -8.68 -0.71 17.83
N ASP A 38 -9.18 -0.07 18.87
CA ASP A 38 -10.12 1.08 18.76
C ASP A 38 -9.51 2.35 18.12
N LYS A 39 -8.18 2.39 17.98
CA LYS A 39 -7.40 3.56 17.53
C LYS A 39 -6.58 3.29 16.28
N GLY A 40 -6.99 2.29 15.50
CA GLY A 40 -6.34 1.94 14.23
C GLY A 40 -5.98 0.47 14.15
N HIS A 41 -5.81 0.03 12.90
CA HIS A 41 -5.48 -1.35 12.57
C HIS A 41 -4.13 -1.42 11.86
N LEU A 42 -3.44 -2.55 12.04
CA LEU A 42 -2.26 -2.90 11.26
C LEU A 42 -2.31 -4.35 10.85
N ASN A 43 -1.75 -4.68 9.69
CA ASN A 43 -1.46 -6.06 9.33
C ASN A 43 -0.02 -6.42 9.70
N VAL A 44 0.15 -7.63 10.23
CA VAL A 44 1.45 -8.31 10.27
C VAL A 44 1.39 -9.46 9.29
N HIS A 45 2.07 -9.32 8.15
CA HIS A 45 2.20 -10.39 7.17
C HIS A 45 3.41 -11.27 7.50
N GLY A 46 3.19 -12.58 7.54
CA GLY A 46 4.18 -13.54 8.03
C GLY A 46 4.48 -13.42 9.53
N PRO A 47 3.47 -13.38 10.43
CA PRO A 47 3.69 -13.20 11.87
C PRO A 47 4.39 -14.41 12.50
N ALA A 48 5.11 -14.18 13.60
CA ALA A 48 5.84 -15.23 14.29
C ALA A 48 4.96 -16.24 15.03
N ALA A 49 3.82 -15.76 15.51
CA ALA A 49 2.81 -16.46 16.27
C ALA A 49 1.48 -15.68 16.15
N THR A 50 0.47 -16.09 16.91
CA THR A 50 -0.76 -15.31 17.13
C THR A 50 -0.58 -14.36 18.33
N LEU A 51 -1.49 -13.39 18.51
CA LEU A 51 -1.57 -12.58 19.72
C LEU A 51 -1.75 -13.45 20.98
N ASN A 52 -1.18 -13.02 22.11
CA ASN A 52 -1.38 -13.71 23.37
C ASN A 52 -2.74 -13.32 23.97
N MET A 53 -3.67 -14.28 24.02
CA MET A 53 -5.01 -14.08 24.55
C MET A 53 -5.18 -14.59 26.00
N TYR A 54 -4.08 -14.83 26.72
CA TYR A 54 -4.10 -15.30 28.11
C TYR A 54 -3.21 -14.43 29.02
N ASN A 55 -3.82 -13.86 30.08
CA ASN A 55 -3.16 -12.97 31.05
C ASN A 55 -2.25 -11.90 30.41
N ALA A 56 -2.69 -11.29 29.31
CA ALA A 56 -1.96 -10.25 28.58
C ALA A 56 -2.65 -8.88 28.69
N ASP A 57 -1.96 -7.84 28.21
CA ASP A 57 -2.54 -6.50 28.04
C ASP A 57 -3.39 -6.44 26.77
N TYR A 58 -4.71 -6.38 26.95
CA TYR A 58 -5.71 -6.26 25.88
C TYR A 58 -6.16 -4.82 25.64
N SER A 59 -5.52 -3.83 26.27
CA SER A 59 -5.74 -2.44 25.87
C SER A 59 -5.36 -2.28 24.40
N SER A 60 -5.93 -1.29 23.73
CA SER A 60 -5.62 -0.97 22.33
C SER A 60 -4.12 -0.83 22.09
N ARG A 61 -3.43 -0.13 23.01
CA ARG A 61 -1.97 -0.02 23.01
C ARG A 61 -1.29 -1.37 23.21
N GLY A 62 -1.80 -2.20 24.13
CA GLY A 62 -1.31 -3.54 24.39
C GLY A 62 -1.39 -4.44 23.15
N LEU A 63 -2.53 -4.44 22.44
CA LEU A 63 -2.72 -5.20 21.20
C LEU A 63 -1.76 -4.77 20.10
N ILE A 64 -1.61 -3.47 19.86
CA ILE A 64 -0.65 -2.96 18.86
C ILE A 64 0.79 -3.31 19.23
N THR A 65 1.16 -3.18 20.50
CA THR A 65 2.50 -3.55 20.99
C THR A 65 2.78 -5.05 20.80
N GLN A 66 1.79 -5.91 21.11
CA GLN A 66 1.88 -7.33 20.85
C GLN A 66 2.00 -7.62 19.35
N GLY A 67 1.20 -6.96 18.51
CA GLY A 67 1.24 -7.07 17.06
C GLY A 67 2.62 -6.78 16.48
N ILE A 68 3.21 -5.63 16.83
CA ILE A 68 4.57 -5.26 16.43
C ILE A 68 5.58 -6.33 16.87
N ALA A 69 5.43 -6.88 18.08
CA ALA A 69 6.30 -7.94 18.59
C ALA A 69 6.15 -9.30 17.85
N LEU A 70 5.09 -9.51 17.06
CA LEU A 70 4.96 -10.69 16.19
C LEU A 70 5.85 -10.61 14.95
N LYS A 71 6.43 -9.45 14.64
CA LYS A 71 7.26 -9.24 13.46
C LYS A 71 8.56 -10.05 13.55
N ARG A 72 8.83 -10.85 12.52
CA ARG A 72 10.12 -11.45 12.24
C ARG A 72 10.93 -10.56 11.29
N PRO A 73 12.24 -10.78 11.11
CA PRO A 73 13.05 -10.03 10.16
C PRO A 73 12.43 -9.98 8.74
N GLU A 74 11.79 -11.07 8.32
CA GLU A 74 11.11 -11.20 7.02
C GLU A 74 9.68 -10.66 6.99
N SER A 75 9.01 -10.46 8.13
CA SER A 75 7.62 -9.99 8.17
C SER A 75 7.49 -8.58 7.59
N VAL A 76 6.32 -8.31 7.02
CA VAL A 76 5.91 -6.96 6.58
C VAL A 76 4.87 -6.44 7.55
N LEU A 77 5.10 -5.25 8.10
CA LEU A 77 4.10 -4.51 8.87
C LEU A 77 3.43 -3.45 7.99
N SER A 78 2.11 -3.50 7.91
CA SER A 78 1.28 -2.56 7.16
C SER A 78 0.43 -1.75 8.12
N VAL A 79 0.45 -0.41 8.03
CA VAL A 79 -0.65 0.38 8.60
C VAL A 79 -1.82 0.31 7.61
N ASN A 80 -2.99 -0.12 8.08
CA ASN A 80 -4.16 -0.31 7.23
C ASN A 80 -4.99 0.97 7.21
N HIS A 81 -5.69 1.19 6.08
CA HIS A 81 -6.77 2.17 5.90
C HIS A 81 -6.74 3.40 6.82
N ALA A 82 -5.61 4.12 6.85
CA ALA A 82 -5.25 5.02 7.96
C ALA A 82 -6.23 6.17 8.24
N MET A 83 -7.11 6.49 7.29
CA MET A 83 -8.12 7.55 7.38
C MET A 83 -9.56 7.02 7.31
N LEU A 84 -9.78 5.71 7.33
CA LEU A 84 -11.10 5.11 7.22
C LEU A 84 -11.80 5.10 8.58
N HIS A 85 -12.80 5.97 8.76
CA HIS A 85 -13.58 6.03 10.00
C HIS A 85 -14.58 4.87 10.12
N PRO A 86 -14.77 4.31 11.34
CA PRO A 86 -14.19 4.72 12.63
C PRO A 86 -12.86 4.03 12.99
N TRP A 87 -12.18 3.40 12.04
CA TRP A 87 -11.00 2.56 12.26
C TRP A 87 -9.67 3.23 11.91
N SER A 88 -9.69 4.56 11.81
CA SER A 88 -8.54 5.38 11.45
C SER A 88 -7.35 5.18 12.39
N TRP A 89 -6.16 5.42 11.85
CA TRP A 89 -4.91 5.27 12.60
C TRP A 89 -4.62 6.49 13.47
N LEU A 90 -4.62 6.30 14.80
CA LEU A 90 -4.50 7.35 15.82
C LEU A 90 -3.26 7.23 16.71
N TYR A 91 -2.32 6.34 16.38
CA TYR A 91 -1.10 6.13 17.18
C TYR A 91 0.05 7.03 16.69
N ASP A 92 0.04 8.29 17.12
CA ASP A 92 1.07 9.30 16.76
C ASP A 92 2.49 8.94 17.21
N ASP A 93 2.63 8.13 18.26
CA ASP A 93 3.91 7.66 18.78
C ASP A 93 4.44 6.41 18.04
N MET A 94 3.72 5.90 17.03
CA MET A 94 4.16 4.76 16.22
C MET A 94 5.52 5.05 15.56
N PRO A 95 6.58 4.28 15.86
CA PRO A 95 7.88 4.47 15.22
C PRO A 95 7.79 4.16 13.72
N LEU A 96 8.15 5.12 12.87
CA LEU A 96 8.09 4.94 11.41
C LEU A 96 9.03 3.83 10.92
N ALA A 97 10.11 3.55 11.67
CA ALA A 97 11.04 2.47 11.37
C ALA A 97 10.42 1.07 11.51
N GLU A 98 9.27 0.93 12.17
CA GLU A 98 8.57 -0.34 12.27
C GLU A 98 7.63 -0.61 11.09
N ILE A 99 7.20 0.44 10.39
CA ILE A 99 6.25 0.36 9.28
C ILE A 99 7.02 0.06 7.99
N ASP A 100 6.65 -1.03 7.32
CA ASP A 100 7.23 -1.39 6.03
C ASP A 100 6.37 -0.84 4.88
N VAL A 101 5.05 -0.92 5.01
CA VAL A 101 4.09 -0.47 4.00
C VAL A 101 2.90 0.30 4.60
N LEU A 102 2.24 1.08 3.75
CA LEU A 102 1.00 1.77 4.03
C LEU A 102 -0.05 1.32 3.01
N GLU A 103 -1.22 0.92 3.48
CA GLU A 103 -2.36 0.64 2.63
C GLU A 103 -2.95 1.96 2.11
N VAL A 104 -2.56 2.34 0.89
CA VAL A 104 -2.93 3.63 0.27
C VAL A 104 -4.30 3.56 -0.39
N LEU A 105 -4.68 2.38 -0.89
CA LEU A 105 -5.99 2.13 -1.46
C LEU A 105 -6.61 0.92 -0.76
N ASN A 106 -7.55 1.19 0.15
CA ASN A 106 -8.34 0.19 0.85
C ASN A 106 -9.78 0.20 0.29
N ASP A 107 -10.41 -0.98 0.24
CA ASP A 107 -11.77 -1.25 -0.28
C ASP A 107 -12.48 -0.03 -0.90
N PRO A 108 -12.27 0.22 -2.20
CA PRO A 108 -12.79 1.41 -2.87
C PRO A 108 -14.33 1.40 -2.99
N THR A 109 -14.99 0.31 -2.60
CA THR A 109 -16.45 0.20 -2.62
C THR A 109 -17.11 0.68 -1.33
N TRP A 110 -16.33 0.91 -0.26
CA TRP A 110 -16.85 1.46 0.99
C TRP A 110 -17.27 2.92 0.84
N LYS A 111 -18.36 3.30 1.52
CA LYS A 111 -19.07 4.59 1.35
C LYS A 111 -18.19 5.85 1.41
N THR A 112 -17.14 5.85 2.24
CA THR A 112 -16.23 6.98 2.45
C THR A 112 -14.83 6.76 1.86
N ALA A 113 -14.57 5.57 1.29
CA ALA A 113 -13.24 5.17 0.83
C ALA A 113 -12.65 6.16 -0.18
N ALA A 114 -13.46 6.71 -1.08
CA ALA A 114 -12.99 7.69 -2.06
C ALA A 114 -12.32 8.91 -1.40
N THR A 115 -12.87 9.44 -0.30
CA THR A 115 -12.26 10.58 0.41
C THR A 115 -11.09 10.12 1.28
N CYS A 116 -11.27 9.03 2.03
CA CYS A 116 -10.25 8.51 2.93
C CYS A 116 -8.97 8.11 2.16
N ASN A 117 -9.09 7.41 1.03
CA ASN A 117 -7.94 6.99 0.22
C ASN A 117 -7.16 8.19 -0.33
N GLU A 118 -7.80 9.29 -0.74
CA GLU A 118 -7.07 10.50 -1.14
C GLU A 118 -6.32 11.15 0.03
N GLN A 119 -6.89 11.16 1.23
CA GLN A 119 -6.18 11.61 2.42
C GLN A 119 -4.98 10.71 2.74
N VAL A 120 -5.09 9.41 2.52
CA VAL A 120 -3.95 8.48 2.67
C VAL A 120 -2.89 8.71 1.58
N VAL A 121 -3.25 9.09 0.36
CA VAL A 121 -2.27 9.53 -0.66
C VAL A 121 -1.47 10.74 -0.18
N GLU A 122 -2.10 11.70 0.50
CA GLU A 122 -1.42 12.86 1.08
C GLU A 122 -0.49 12.44 2.23
N ILE A 123 -0.94 11.55 3.12
CA ILE A 123 -0.09 10.95 4.17
C ILE A 123 1.13 10.25 3.55
N PHE A 124 0.91 9.41 2.53
CA PHE A 124 1.98 8.69 1.84
C PHE A 124 3.00 9.66 1.24
N THR A 125 2.52 10.72 0.57
CA THR A 125 3.38 11.79 0.02
C THR A 125 4.18 12.48 1.12
N THR A 126 3.56 12.74 2.26
CA THR A 126 4.19 13.39 3.42
C THR A 126 5.30 12.53 4.02
N LEU A 127 5.08 11.22 4.15
CA LEU A 127 6.10 10.27 4.63
C LEU A 127 7.33 10.25 3.71
N TRP A 128 7.13 10.21 2.40
CA TRP A 128 8.22 10.26 1.42
C TRP A 128 8.94 11.61 1.39
N ASN A 129 8.20 12.71 1.53
CA ASN A 129 8.77 14.06 1.68
C ASN A 129 9.53 14.28 2.99
N ALA A 130 9.32 13.42 3.98
CA ALA A 130 10.10 13.36 5.21
C ALA A 130 11.25 12.34 5.13
N GLY A 131 11.43 11.63 4.00
CA GLY A 131 12.53 10.70 3.78
C GLY A 131 12.30 9.28 4.34
N HIS A 132 11.06 8.95 4.73
CA HIS A 132 10.70 7.61 5.20
C HIS A 132 10.29 6.73 4.02
N ARG A 133 11.02 5.63 3.80
CA ARG A 133 10.80 4.69 2.71
C ARG A 133 9.77 3.62 3.09
N ILE A 134 8.55 4.09 3.38
CA ILE A 134 7.37 3.25 3.59
C ILE A 134 6.68 3.11 2.23
N TYR A 135 6.41 1.89 1.77
CA TYR A 135 5.90 1.66 0.42
C TYR A 135 4.38 1.51 0.38
N ALA A 136 3.77 1.86 -0.74
CA ALA A 136 2.34 1.77 -0.92
C ALA A 136 1.91 0.34 -1.30
N VAL A 137 0.80 -0.10 -0.72
CA VAL A 137 0.05 -1.29 -1.10
C VAL A 137 -1.43 -0.97 -1.22
N GLY A 138 -2.16 -1.83 -1.92
CA GLY A 138 -3.62 -1.83 -1.94
C GLY A 138 -4.16 -3.17 -1.44
N GLY A 139 -5.23 -3.11 -0.65
CA GLY A 139 -5.90 -4.29 -0.10
C GLY A 139 -7.42 -4.20 -0.28
N SER A 140 -8.03 -5.34 -0.60
CA SER A 140 -9.47 -5.40 -0.84
C SER A 140 -10.31 -5.34 0.42
N ASP A 141 -9.74 -5.73 1.56
CA ASP A 141 -10.43 -5.77 2.87
C ASP A 141 -11.85 -6.38 2.80
N CYS A 142 -11.96 -7.45 2.00
CA CYS A 142 -13.24 -7.95 1.52
C CYS A 142 -13.91 -8.80 2.60
N HIS A 143 -15.08 -8.36 3.04
CA HIS A 143 -15.91 -9.05 4.04
C HIS A 143 -17.14 -9.73 3.44
N MET A 144 -17.33 -9.59 2.13
CA MET A 144 -18.58 -9.87 1.44
C MET A 144 -18.46 -11.09 0.51
N GLN A 145 -19.58 -11.75 0.23
CA GLN A 145 -19.64 -12.72 -0.86
C GLN A 145 -19.53 -11.99 -2.21
N PRO A 146 -19.05 -12.65 -3.28
CA PRO A 146 -18.77 -11.98 -4.56
C PRO A 146 -19.95 -11.27 -5.24
N HIS A 147 -21.19 -11.60 -4.86
CA HIS A 147 -22.41 -11.00 -5.39
C HIS A 147 -23.01 -9.93 -4.46
N GLU A 148 -22.51 -9.82 -3.23
CA GLU A 148 -22.98 -8.87 -2.23
C GLU A 148 -22.32 -7.50 -2.43
N ARG A 149 -23.02 -6.46 -2.00
CA ARG A 149 -22.63 -5.06 -2.17
C ARG A 149 -22.94 -4.31 -0.89
N TYR A 150 -22.10 -3.34 -0.55
CA TYR A 150 -22.46 -2.38 0.48
C TYR A 150 -23.67 -1.55 0.04
N PRO A 151 -24.46 -1.01 0.99
CA PRO A 151 -25.46 -0.02 0.66
C PRO A 151 -24.84 1.12 -0.15
N GLN A 152 -25.48 1.50 -1.27
CA GLN A 152 -25.05 2.57 -2.18
C GLN A 152 -23.83 2.24 -3.06
N ALA A 153 -23.16 1.10 -2.88
CA ALA A 153 -22.07 0.68 -3.76
C ALA A 153 -22.61 0.18 -5.10
N THR A 154 -22.05 0.71 -6.20
CA THR A 154 -22.35 0.26 -7.57
C THR A 154 -21.52 -0.93 -8.00
N GLU A 155 -20.53 -1.34 -7.20
CA GLU A 155 -19.62 -2.47 -7.42
C GLU A 155 -19.63 -3.40 -6.20
N PRO A 156 -19.39 -4.72 -6.37
CA PRO A 156 -19.23 -5.62 -5.24
C PRO A 156 -17.84 -5.44 -4.61
N SER A 157 -17.76 -5.60 -3.28
CA SER A 157 -16.48 -5.76 -2.58
C SER A 157 -16.01 -7.20 -2.83
N ILE A 158 -14.85 -7.34 -3.47
CA ILE A 158 -14.33 -8.63 -3.92
C ILE A 158 -12.85 -8.76 -3.60
N TYR A 159 -12.40 -9.99 -3.33
CA TYR A 159 -10.98 -10.28 -3.13
C TYR A 159 -10.15 -9.80 -4.32
N GLY A 160 -9.10 -9.02 -4.03
CA GLY A 160 -8.19 -8.51 -5.04
C GLY A 160 -8.61 -7.21 -5.71
N ASP A 161 -9.60 -6.48 -5.18
CA ASP A 161 -9.87 -5.10 -5.61
C ASP A 161 -9.65 -4.08 -4.46
N PRO A 162 -8.52 -3.36 -4.44
CA PRO A 162 -7.36 -3.49 -5.33
C PRO A 162 -6.51 -4.74 -5.07
N SER A 163 -5.64 -5.05 -6.05
CA SER A 163 -4.58 -6.05 -5.92
C SER A 163 -3.21 -5.38 -5.83
N THR A 164 -2.34 -5.92 -4.99
CA THR A 164 -0.92 -5.58 -4.96
C THR A 164 -0.14 -6.60 -5.79
N TYR A 165 0.52 -6.12 -6.84
CA TYR A 165 1.37 -6.90 -7.73
C TYR A 165 2.82 -6.82 -7.25
N VAL A 166 3.48 -7.96 -7.11
CA VAL A 166 4.80 -8.06 -6.46
C VAL A 166 5.80 -8.74 -7.39
N TYR A 167 6.93 -8.08 -7.63
CA TYR A 167 8.06 -8.68 -8.34
C TYR A 167 8.92 -9.50 -7.36
N ALA A 168 8.58 -10.78 -7.19
CA ALA A 168 9.27 -11.71 -6.32
C ALA A 168 10.15 -12.69 -7.10
N SER A 169 11.23 -13.19 -6.49
CA SER A 169 12.12 -14.18 -7.12
C SER A 169 11.50 -15.58 -7.23
N ALA A 170 10.43 -15.85 -6.47
CA ALA A 170 9.67 -17.09 -6.49
C ALA A 170 8.27 -16.86 -5.90
N LEU A 171 7.32 -17.73 -6.27
CA LEU A 171 6.00 -17.79 -5.62
C LEU A 171 6.14 -18.49 -4.25
N SER A 172 6.67 -17.76 -3.26
CA SER A 172 6.87 -18.22 -1.88
C SER A 172 6.70 -17.06 -0.91
N GLY A 173 6.28 -17.35 0.33
CA GLY A 173 6.07 -16.31 1.35
C GLY A 173 7.32 -15.47 1.61
N GLU A 174 8.49 -16.11 1.72
CA GLU A 174 9.78 -15.44 1.94
C GLU A 174 10.13 -14.47 0.80
N ALA A 175 10.01 -14.92 -0.46
CA ALA A 175 10.33 -14.09 -1.61
C ALA A 175 9.33 -12.93 -1.80
N ILE A 176 8.05 -13.18 -1.56
CA ILE A 176 6.98 -12.17 -1.65
C ILE A 176 7.19 -11.09 -0.57
N LEU A 177 7.34 -11.48 0.68
CA LEU A 177 7.56 -10.55 1.78
C LEU A 177 8.84 -9.74 1.57
N ALA A 178 9.94 -10.37 1.15
CA ALA A 178 11.20 -9.68 0.87
C ALA A 178 11.09 -8.65 -0.27
N ALA A 179 10.25 -8.93 -1.29
CA ALA A 179 9.98 -8.00 -2.38
C ALA A 179 9.12 -6.81 -1.91
N ILE A 180 8.07 -7.07 -1.12
CA ILE A 180 7.20 -6.04 -0.55
C ILE A 180 8.00 -5.08 0.35
N LYS A 181 8.86 -5.59 1.25
CA LYS A 181 9.74 -4.76 2.11
C LYS A 181 10.70 -3.86 1.33
N LYS A 182 11.02 -4.22 0.09
CA LYS A 182 11.87 -3.43 -0.80
C LYS A 182 11.07 -2.50 -1.70
N GLY A 183 9.74 -2.49 -1.61
CA GLY A 183 8.87 -1.70 -2.48
C GLY A 183 8.83 -2.19 -3.92
N HIS A 184 9.27 -3.42 -4.20
CA HIS A 184 9.24 -4.04 -5.53
C HIS A 184 7.80 -4.45 -5.91
N SER A 185 6.88 -3.51 -5.80
CA SER A 185 5.45 -3.72 -5.98
C SER A 185 4.78 -2.47 -6.51
N TYR A 186 3.59 -2.67 -7.04
CA TYR A 186 2.62 -1.63 -7.32
C TYR A 186 1.25 -2.19 -6.94
N PHE A 187 0.24 -1.33 -6.84
CA PHE A 187 -1.13 -1.79 -6.78
C PHE A 187 -1.93 -1.20 -7.92
N GLU A 188 -2.96 -1.93 -8.34
CA GLU A 188 -4.01 -1.40 -9.19
C GLU A 188 -5.30 -2.16 -8.94
N ARG A 189 -6.42 -1.58 -9.36
CA ARG A 189 -7.73 -2.21 -9.27
C ARG A 189 -8.00 -3.11 -10.47
N ARG A 190 -8.26 -2.50 -11.64
CA ARG A 190 -8.69 -3.22 -12.85
C ARG A 190 -8.27 -2.54 -14.16
N CYS A 191 -7.33 -1.59 -14.13
CA CYS A 191 -6.85 -0.94 -15.36
C CYS A 191 -5.92 -1.87 -16.17
N GLY A 192 -5.47 -2.97 -15.57
CA GLY A 192 -4.59 -3.93 -16.21
C GLY A 192 -3.25 -3.30 -16.59
N LEU A 193 -2.71 -2.51 -15.67
CA LEU A 193 -1.46 -1.76 -15.82
C LEU A 193 -0.33 -2.68 -16.30
N ASN A 194 0.35 -2.26 -17.36
CA ASN A 194 1.54 -2.91 -17.86
C ASN A 194 2.65 -1.86 -17.97
N PHE A 195 3.78 -2.10 -17.30
CA PHE A 195 4.91 -1.21 -17.39
C PHE A 195 6.26 -1.90 -17.23
N SER A 196 7.31 -1.20 -17.63
CA SER A 196 8.68 -1.48 -17.22
C SER A 196 9.42 -0.17 -16.94
N LEU A 197 10.37 -0.20 -16.01
CA LEU A 197 11.31 0.90 -15.77
C LEU A 197 12.67 0.49 -16.35
N ASN A 198 13.19 1.31 -17.26
CA ASN A 198 14.44 1.04 -18.00
C ASN A 198 14.48 -0.38 -18.57
N ASN A 199 13.41 -0.82 -19.24
CA ASN A 199 13.27 -2.17 -19.80
C ASN A 199 13.44 -3.32 -18.77
N GLY A 200 13.15 -3.06 -17.49
CA GLY A 200 13.27 -4.03 -16.40
C GLY A 200 14.58 -3.96 -15.62
N ASP A 201 15.53 -3.09 -16.01
CA ASP A 201 16.78 -2.88 -15.28
C ASP A 201 16.59 -2.11 -13.96
N LEU A 202 15.40 -1.55 -13.75
CA LEU A 202 14.99 -0.85 -12.54
C LEU A 202 13.63 -1.37 -12.08
N LEU A 203 13.46 -1.55 -10.77
CA LEU A 203 12.18 -1.90 -10.15
C LEU A 203 11.67 -0.72 -9.30
N PRO A 204 10.34 -0.64 -9.07
CA PRO A 204 9.80 0.21 -8.01
C PRO A 204 10.53 -0.06 -6.68
N GLY A 205 10.73 0.96 -5.86
CA GLY A 205 11.46 0.84 -4.58
C GLY A 205 13.00 0.77 -4.69
N GLN A 206 13.57 0.93 -5.89
CA GLN A 206 15.02 0.96 -6.08
C GLN A 206 15.61 2.37 -6.19
N ALA A 207 16.90 2.45 -5.87
CA ALA A 207 17.70 3.64 -6.02
C ALA A 207 18.07 3.89 -7.50
N ALA A 208 17.95 5.13 -7.95
CA ALA A 208 18.15 5.59 -9.31
C ALA A 208 19.05 6.85 -9.37
N ASP A 209 19.99 6.97 -8.44
CA ASP A 209 20.92 8.09 -8.29
C ASP A 209 21.60 8.48 -9.61
N GLY A 210 21.40 9.73 -10.03
CA GLY A 210 22.01 10.29 -11.25
C GLY A 210 21.59 9.60 -12.55
N LYS A 211 20.55 8.77 -12.54
CA LYS A 211 20.03 8.07 -13.72
C LYS A 211 18.88 8.84 -14.35
N THR A 212 18.70 8.66 -15.65
CA THR A 212 17.40 8.91 -16.28
C THR A 212 16.55 7.65 -16.14
N ALA A 213 15.37 7.77 -15.54
CA ALA A 213 14.39 6.70 -15.50
C ALA A 213 13.42 6.85 -16.69
N ILE A 214 13.19 5.75 -17.40
CA ILE A 214 12.25 5.66 -18.51
C ILE A 214 11.19 4.65 -18.11
N LEU A 215 9.98 5.15 -17.85
CA LEU A 215 8.79 4.32 -17.66
C LEU A 215 8.14 4.08 -19.02
N THR A 216 8.17 2.85 -19.52
CA THR A 216 7.31 2.43 -20.63
C THR A 216 6.02 1.88 -20.05
N VAL A 217 4.87 2.51 -20.30
CA VAL A 217 3.60 2.20 -19.63
C VAL A 217 2.40 2.17 -20.59
N ALA A 218 1.47 1.27 -20.31
CA ALA A 218 0.16 1.16 -20.94
C ALA A 218 -0.88 0.63 -19.93
N VAL A 219 -2.16 0.82 -20.25
CA VAL A 219 -3.29 0.18 -19.54
C VAL A 219 -4.04 -0.71 -20.52
N ARG A 220 -4.51 -1.88 -20.08
CA ARG A 220 -5.26 -2.80 -20.96
C ARG A 220 -6.73 -2.44 -21.09
N ASP A 221 -7.30 -1.82 -20.06
CA ASP A 221 -8.69 -1.41 -20.06
C ASP A 221 -8.94 -0.27 -21.08
N ASP A 222 -9.87 -0.50 -22.00
CA ASP A 222 -10.33 0.44 -23.03
C ASP A 222 -11.77 0.94 -22.80
N GLU A 223 -12.44 0.47 -21.75
CA GLU A 223 -13.79 0.92 -21.38
C GLU A 223 -13.78 2.26 -20.62
N GLN A 224 -12.63 2.59 -20.01
CA GLN A 224 -12.47 3.72 -19.11
C GLN A 224 -11.27 4.58 -19.53
N SER A 225 -11.33 5.87 -19.18
CA SER A 225 -10.24 6.81 -19.48
C SER A 225 -9.32 6.97 -18.27
N TYR A 226 -8.04 6.66 -18.47
CA TYR A 226 -7.00 6.74 -17.44
C TYR A 226 -5.98 7.82 -17.75
N ARG A 227 -5.35 8.34 -16.69
CA ARG A 227 -4.22 9.26 -16.73
C ARG A 227 -3.13 8.75 -15.80
N LEU A 228 -1.88 8.95 -16.22
CA LEU A 228 -0.70 8.81 -15.39
C LEU A 228 -0.36 10.19 -14.83
N GLN A 229 -0.16 10.31 -13.52
CA GLN A 229 0.46 11.47 -12.90
C GLN A 229 1.88 11.11 -12.49
N VAL A 230 2.87 11.89 -12.94
CA VAL A 230 4.25 11.80 -12.45
C VAL A 230 4.35 12.68 -11.20
N VAL A 231 4.60 12.09 -10.05
CA VAL A 231 4.62 12.80 -8.75
C VAL A 231 6.01 12.71 -8.13
N SER A 232 6.48 13.81 -7.55
CA SER A 232 7.77 13.91 -6.85
C SER A 232 7.63 14.72 -5.56
N GLU A 233 8.75 15.00 -4.88
CA GLU A 233 8.77 15.88 -3.71
C GLU A 233 8.29 17.31 -4.00
N LYS A 234 8.25 17.69 -5.28
CA LYS A 234 7.79 18.99 -5.78
C LYS A 234 6.31 18.98 -6.20
N GLY A 235 5.58 17.91 -5.88
CA GLY A 235 4.18 17.71 -6.30
C GLY A 235 4.05 17.03 -7.66
N ILE A 236 2.92 17.23 -8.34
CA ILE A 236 2.65 16.68 -9.68
C ILE A 236 3.52 17.40 -10.71
N GLN A 237 4.40 16.66 -11.38
CA GLN A 237 5.34 17.19 -12.38
C GLN A 237 4.75 17.19 -13.78
N ALA A 238 3.96 16.16 -14.10
CA ALA A 238 3.33 16.00 -15.41
C ALA A 238 2.15 15.04 -15.35
N GLU A 239 1.25 15.15 -16.33
CA GLU A 239 0.15 14.21 -16.53
C GLU A 239 0.08 13.74 -17.98
N TYR A 240 -0.20 12.46 -18.19
CA TYR A 240 -0.29 11.85 -19.51
C TYR A 240 -1.56 11.00 -19.62
N PRO A 241 -2.37 11.12 -20.69
CA PRO A 241 -3.44 10.16 -20.93
C PRO A 241 -2.83 8.77 -21.18
N LEU A 242 -3.43 7.72 -20.62
CA LEU A 242 -3.03 6.34 -20.84
C LEU A 242 -3.95 5.68 -21.86
N SER A 243 -3.40 4.70 -22.58
CA SER A 243 -4.12 3.87 -23.54
C SER A 243 -3.49 2.47 -23.56
N SER A 244 -4.02 1.59 -24.42
CA SER A 244 -3.43 0.28 -24.69
C SER A 244 -2.12 0.33 -25.49
N ALA A 245 -1.81 1.46 -26.12
CA ALA A 245 -0.52 1.69 -26.77
C ALA A 245 0.54 2.10 -25.73
N PRO A 246 1.67 1.39 -25.63
CA PRO A 246 2.78 1.78 -24.76
C PRO A 246 3.34 3.15 -25.10
N GLN A 247 3.68 3.92 -24.07
CA GLN A 247 4.37 5.20 -24.21
C GLN A 247 5.52 5.32 -23.21
N ASP A 248 6.57 6.04 -23.60
CA ASP A 248 7.76 6.27 -22.79
C ASP A 248 7.67 7.61 -22.06
N ILE A 249 7.72 7.56 -20.74
CA ILE A 249 7.76 8.72 -19.86
C ILE A 249 9.15 8.82 -19.24
N ARG A 250 9.84 9.94 -19.47
CA ARG A 250 11.22 10.16 -19.03
C ARG A 250 11.25 11.03 -17.79
N CYS A 251 12.00 10.61 -16.77
CA CYS A 251 12.23 11.35 -15.54
C CYS A 251 13.75 11.47 -15.30
N ASP A 252 14.25 12.68 -15.14
CA ASP A 252 15.65 12.93 -14.77
C ASP A 252 15.79 12.88 -13.24
N MET A 253 16.32 11.79 -12.70
CA MET A 253 16.43 11.61 -11.25
C MET A 253 17.44 12.57 -10.61
N ALA A 254 18.33 13.22 -11.39
CA ALA A 254 19.18 14.27 -10.84
C ALA A 254 18.37 15.49 -10.35
N GLN A 255 17.11 15.62 -10.77
CA GLN A 255 16.24 16.74 -10.41
C GLN A 255 15.26 16.43 -9.28
N HIS A 256 15.18 15.18 -8.82
CA HIS A 256 14.17 14.73 -7.88
C HIS A 256 14.80 13.90 -6.76
N ALA A 257 14.25 14.02 -5.55
CA ALA A 257 14.59 13.12 -4.47
C ALA A 257 13.97 11.74 -4.75
N TRP A 258 12.71 11.74 -5.16
CA TRP A 258 11.96 10.54 -5.52
C TRP A 258 10.94 10.85 -6.61
N VAL A 259 10.56 9.82 -7.37
CA VAL A 259 9.48 9.89 -8.35
C VAL A 259 8.61 8.66 -8.21
N ARG A 260 7.30 8.85 -8.24
CA ARG A 260 6.30 7.79 -8.33
C ARG A 260 5.29 8.09 -9.43
N TRP A 261 4.44 7.12 -9.71
CA TRP A 261 3.42 7.26 -10.73
C TRP A 261 2.05 6.84 -10.22
N ASP A 262 1.13 7.79 -10.19
CA ASP A 262 -0.26 7.57 -9.78
C ASP A 262 -1.11 7.33 -11.04
N ILE A 263 -1.91 6.27 -11.03
CA ILE A 263 -2.86 5.94 -12.10
C ILE A 263 -4.23 6.42 -11.65
N ARG A 264 -4.80 7.34 -12.42
CA ARG A 264 -6.03 8.05 -12.09
C ARG A 264 -7.09 7.83 -13.18
N ARG A 265 -8.36 7.71 -12.82
CA ARG A 265 -9.45 7.88 -13.80
C ARG A 265 -9.56 9.35 -14.23
N SER A 266 -10.28 9.60 -15.31
CA SER A 266 -10.55 10.95 -15.82
C SER A 266 -11.26 11.87 -14.81
N ASN A 267 -11.99 11.31 -13.85
CA ASN A 267 -12.63 12.03 -12.75
C ASN A 267 -11.70 12.30 -11.55
N GLY A 268 -10.43 11.86 -11.61
CA GLY A 268 -9.44 12.04 -10.55
C GLY A 268 -9.33 10.89 -9.54
N THR A 269 -10.22 9.89 -9.58
CA THR A 269 -10.17 8.75 -8.64
C THR A 269 -8.87 7.95 -8.81
N LEU A 270 -8.20 7.64 -7.70
CA LEU A 270 -7.05 6.73 -7.68
C LEU A 270 -7.45 5.30 -8.08
N GLU A 271 -6.72 4.74 -9.04
CA GLU A 271 -6.92 3.37 -9.53
C GLU A 271 -5.69 2.50 -9.36
N GLY A 272 -4.51 3.10 -9.22
CA GLY A 272 -3.27 2.38 -9.00
C GLY A 272 -2.11 3.31 -8.69
N MET A 273 -1.02 2.74 -8.20
CA MET A 273 0.21 3.47 -7.91
C MET A 273 1.41 2.56 -8.09
N ILE A 274 2.38 3.01 -8.87
CA ILE A 274 3.71 2.39 -8.96
C ILE A 274 4.57 2.98 -7.86
N ASN A 275 5.15 2.13 -7.00
CA ASN A 275 5.95 2.59 -5.88
C ASN A 275 7.13 3.48 -6.30
N PRO A 276 7.58 4.40 -5.44
CA PRO A 276 8.59 5.37 -5.83
C PRO A 276 9.95 4.72 -6.13
N ILE A 277 10.65 5.28 -7.12
CA ILE A 277 12.11 5.18 -7.22
C ILE A 277 12.72 6.44 -6.58
N TYR A 278 13.97 6.37 -6.15
CA TYR A 278 14.58 7.46 -5.37
C TYR A 278 16.08 7.62 -5.58
N CYS A 279 16.61 8.77 -5.21
CA CYS A 279 18.06 9.01 -5.13
C CYS A 279 18.53 8.75 -3.70
N ALA A 280 19.14 7.58 -3.45
CA ALA A 280 19.61 7.19 -2.11
C ALA A 280 20.62 8.18 -1.52
N ASP A 281 21.39 8.86 -2.37
CA ASP A 281 22.37 9.85 -1.97
C ASP A 281 21.80 11.23 -1.66
N HIS A 282 20.52 11.47 -1.96
CA HIS A 282 19.86 12.74 -1.70
C HIS A 282 19.78 13.01 -0.17
N PRO A 283 20.05 14.25 0.29
CA PRO A 283 20.06 14.58 1.72
C PRO A 283 18.79 14.17 2.48
N LEU A 284 17.64 14.20 1.81
CA LEU A 284 16.34 13.78 2.34
C LEU A 284 16.37 12.37 2.96
N PHE A 285 17.03 11.41 2.31
CA PHE A 285 17.07 10.02 2.78
C PHE A 285 18.26 9.73 3.71
N LYS A 286 19.25 10.62 3.76
CA LYS A 286 20.39 10.54 4.70
C LYS A 286 20.02 11.03 6.09
N ALA A 287 19.07 11.96 6.17
CA ALA A 287 18.55 12.50 7.42
C ALA A 287 17.02 12.66 7.37
N PRO A 288 16.25 11.56 7.48
CA PRO A 288 14.79 11.63 7.53
C PRO A 288 14.30 12.53 8.67
N VAL A 289 13.23 13.28 8.40
CA VAL A 289 12.60 14.21 9.34
C VAL A 289 11.57 13.46 10.18
N GLY A 290 11.58 13.68 11.50
CA GLY A 290 10.68 12.97 12.42
C GLY A 290 11.04 11.50 12.60
N LYS A 291 10.58 10.89 13.70
CA LYS A 291 10.80 9.46 13.98
C LYS A 291 9.50 8.69 14.16
N THR A 292 8.42 9.37 14.53
CA THR A 292 7.11 8.77 14.71
C THR A 292 6.10 9.24 13.68
N TRP A 293 4.97 8.53 13.59
CA TRP A 293 3.86 8.87 12.72
C TRP A 293 3.36 10.30 12.94
N GLY A 294 3.19 10.71 14.20
CA GLY A 294 2.74 12.04 14.58
C GLY A 294 3.75 13.13 14.24
N ASP A 295 5.07 12.89 14.46
CA ASP A 295 6.12 13.85 14.10
C ASP A 295 6.02 14.30 12.64
N VAL A 296 5.67 13.36 11.76
CA VAL A 296 5.62 13.60 10.31
C VAL A 296 4.24 14.01 9.86
N THR A 297 3.16 13.45 10.39
CA THR A 297 1.83 13.62 9.81
C THR A 297 0.96 14.63 10.55
N ALA A 298 1.22 14.97 11.82
CA ALA A 298 0.25 15.70 12.66
C ALA A 298 -0.14 17.10 12.15
N HIS A 299 0.62 17.67 11.21
CA HIS A 299 0.32 18.95 10.58
C HIS A 299 -0.73 18.86 9.45
N LEU A 300 -1.06 17.65 8.98
CA LEU A 300 -2.08 17.43 7.95
C LEU A 300 -3.47 17.69 8.52
N SER A 301 -4.24 18.54 7.82
CA SER A 301 -5.53 19.06 8.29
C SER A 301 -6.70 18.16 7.86
N PHE A 302 -6.74 16.93 8.38
CA PHE A 302 -7.85 15.99 8.17
C PHE A 302 -8.46 15.55 9.50
N PRO A 303 -9.79 15.36 9.59
CA PRO A 303 -10.43 14.70 10.72
C PRO A 303 -9.83 13.31 10.90
N ARG A 304 -9.20 13.04 12.05
CA ARG A 304 -8.56 11.74 12.32
C ARG A 304 -9.41 10.87 13.21
N GLY A 305 -10.19 11.42 14.13
CA GLY A 305 -11.16 10.68 14.94
C GLY A 305 -12.60 10.88 14.50
N ALA A 306 -13.50 10.00 14.95
CA ALA A 306 -14.94 10.14 14.77
C ALA A 306 -15.53 11.39 15.47
N ASP A 307 -14.80 11.96 16.44
CA ASP A 307 -15.17 13.19 17.13
C ASP A 307 -14.74 14.47 16.36
N ASP A 308 -14.00 14.32 15.25
CA ASP A 308 -13.47 15.42 14.44
C ASP A 308 -14.30 15.71 13.15
N GLU A 309 -15.33 14.91 12.86
CA GLU A 309 -16.29 15.07 11.73
C GLU A 309 -17.53 15.89 12.12
#